data_AF-A0A538IGR7-F1
#
_entry.id   AF-A0A538IGR7-F1
#
_cell.length_a   1.000
_cell.length_b   1.000
_cell.length_c   1.000
_cell.angle_alpha   90.00
_cell.angle_beta   90.00
_cell.angle_gamma   90.00
#
_symmetry.space_group_name_H-M   'P 1'
#
loop_
_entity.id
_entity.type
_entity.pdbx_description
1 polymer ?
#
loop_
_entity_poly.entity_id
_entity_poly.type
_entity_poly.pdbx_seq_one_letter_code
_entity_poly.pdbx_strand_id
1 'polypeptide(L)'
;MAEADTFEAWADVARHYLLNPDWTDVSGYSMGGFGTYRLLARYPDLFARGFSTVGIPGAVDPQIAALRNTPIMAWNDVGDELVRIDQSEAAEQRLAAAGLRFTEWLFVASDHLTLATNDEYGPAASFLGTALVNRNPAHVTYVVQPSQDAGSYSVVANHAYWLSNVLVRNASVSTGTADVRSEGFGFADPSALGVKQGVGALMGGNHGPMPYISREQDWGPAQTTPVRDELDIIATNISTLTIDPQRARVDCSVRFHVTTDGPLTVIVTGCGTYHF
;
A
#
# COMPACT_ATOMS: atom_id res chain seq x y z
N MET A 1 14.44 -14.76 -6.72
CA MET A 1 13.87 -13.39 -6.88
C MET A 1 13.63 -12.91 -5.47
N ALA A 2 14.13 -11.73 -5.07
CA ALA A 2 14.19 -11.34 -3.66
C ALA A 2 12.86 -11.45 -2.88
N GLU A 3 11.71 -11.17 -3.51
CA GLU A 3 10.40 -11.34 -2.85
C GLU A 3 10.04 -12.80 -2.54
N ALA A 4 10.39 -13.74 -3.42
CA ALA A 4 10.17 -15.16 -3.17
C ALA A 4 10.95 -15.59 -1.92
N ASP A 5 12.20 -15.11 -1.81
CA ASP A 5 13.07 -15.40 -0.68
C ASP A 5 12.49 -14.82 0.63
N THR A 6 11.93 -13.59 0.59
CA THR A 6 11.21 -13.00 1.74
C THR A 6 10.00 -13.82 2.15
N PHE A 7 9.16 -14.25 1.20
CA PHE A 7 7.96 -15.03 1.52
C PHE A 7 8.29 -16.43 2.04
N GLU A 8 9.30 -17.10 1.49
CA GLU A 8 9.74 -18.40 1.99
C GLU A 8 10.36 -18.30 3.38
N ALA A 9 11.14 -17.25 3.66
CA ALA A 9 11.66 -16.99 5.00
C ALA A 9 10.53 -16.74 6.00
N TRP A 10 9.53 -15.94 5.63
CA TRP A 10 8.35 -15.71 6.48
C TRP A 10 7.53 -16.99 6.68
N ALA A 11 7.31 -17.77 5.62
CA ALA A 11 6.61 -19.05 5.70
C ALA A 11 7.35 -20.04 6.61
N ASP A 12 8.68 -20.08 6.57
CA ASP A 12 9.49 -20.91 7.46
C ASP A 12 9.32 -20.50 8.93
N VAL A 13 9.37 -19.20 9.24
CA VAL A 13 9.07 -18.71 10.59
C VAL A 13 7.65 -19.09 11.02
N ALA A 14 6.66 -18.92 10.14
CA ALA A 14 5.26 -19.27 10.44
C ALA A 14 5.02 -20.77 10.65
N ARG A 15 5.88 -21.65 10.13
CA ARG A 15 5.85 -23.10 10.40
C ARG A 15 6.41 -23.45 11.79
N HIS A 16 7.31 -22.63 12.32
CA HIS A 16 8.00 -22.89 13.59
C HIS A 16 7.41 -22.11 14.78
N TYR A 17 6.72 -20.99 14.52
CA TYR A 17 6.17 -20.12 15.55
C TYR A 17 4.70 -19.80 15.26
N LEU A 18 3.89 -19.69 16.33
CA LEU A 18 2.52 -19.21 16.22
C LEU A 18 2.53 -17.69 15.98
N LEU A 19 2.33 -17.31 14.73
CA LEU A 19 2.19 -15.91 14.33
C LEU A 19 0.71 -15.51 14.32
N ASN A 20 0.42 -14.26 14.66
CA ASN A 20 -0.88 -13.65 14.34
C ASN A 20 -0.81 -13.10 12.91
N PRO A 21 -1.47 -13.72 11.92
CA PRO A 21 -1.41 -13.27 10.53
C PRO A 21 -2.09 -11.91 10.31
N ASP A 22 -2.91 -11.45 11.25
CA ASP A 22 -3.54 -10.13 11.20
C ASP A 22 -2.67 -9.06 11.85
N TRP A 23 -1.56 -9.39 12.49
CA TRP A 23 -0.63 -8.42 13.06
C TRP A 23 0.73 -8.54 12.39
N THR A 24 0.78 -8.07 11.14
CA THR A 24 1.98 -8.12 10.30
C THR A 24 2.27 -6.72 9.77
N ASP A 25 3.52 -6.29 9.89
CA ASP A 25 4.05 -5.06 9.31
C ASP A 25 5.29 -5.36 8.48
N VAL A 26 5.72 -4.42 7.64
CA VAL A 26 6.95 -4.53 6.85
C VAL A 26 7.83 -3.31 7.03
N SER A 27 9.14 -3.51 7.18
CA SER A 27 10.09 -2.41 7.24
C SER A 27 11.42 -2.74 6.57
N GLY A 28 12.21 -1.70 6.29
CA GLY A 28 13.56 -1.88 5.79
C GLY A 28 14.34 -0.59 5.60
N TYR A 29 15.66 -0.76 5.52
CA TYR A 29 16.64 0.31 5.39
C TYR A 29 17.29 0.28 4.00
N SER A 30 17.49 1.45 3.38
CA SER A 30 18.10 1.58 2.05
C SER A 30 17.37 0.71 1.04
N MET A 31 18.03 -0.23 0.36
CA MET A 31 17.40 -1.23 -0.51
C MET A 31 16.21 -1.95 0.16
N GLY A 32 16.23 -2.16 1.49
CA GLY A 32 15.10 -2.68 2.25
C GLY A 32 13.90 -1.71 2.32
N GLY A 33 14.12 -0.41 2.27
CA GLY A 33 13.07 0.61 2.16
C GLY A 33 12.39 0.57 0.79
N PHE A 34 13.15 0.36 -0.30
CA PHE A 34 12.55 0.05 -1.62
C PHE A 34 11.73 -1.25 -1.56
N GLY A 35 12.24 -2.26 -0.85
CA GLY A 35 11.53 -3.52 -0.58
C GLY A 35 10.22 -3.32 0.19
N THR A 36 10.19 -2.38 1.14
CA THR A 36 8.99 -2.02 1.91
C THR A 36 7.92 -1.46 0.99
N TYR A 37 8.24 -0.47 0.15
CA TYR A 37 7.30 0.04 -0.84
C TYR A 37 6.84 -1.05 -1.81
N ARG A 38 7.76 -1.91 -2.27
CA ARG A 38 7.44 -3.01 -3.19
C ARG A 38 6.44 -3.99 -2.59
N LEU A 39 6.64 -4.42 -1.36
CA LEU A 39 5.74 -5.36 -0.67
C LEU A 39 4.39 -4.72 -0.37
N LEU A 40 4.35 -3.46 0.08
CA LEU A 40 3.09 -2.75 0.30
C LEU A 40 2.32 -2.52 -1.01
N ALA A 41 2.99 -2.16 -2.11
CA ALA A 41 2.29 -1.90 -3.37
C ALA A 41 1.73 -3.16 -4.03
N ARG A 42 2.43 -4.30 -3.90
CA ARG A 42 2.09 -5.54 -4.59
C ARG A 42 1.20 -6.47 -3.77
N TYR A 43 1.37 -6.47 -2.45
CA TYR A 43 0.68 -7.34 -1.50
C TYR A 43 0.11 -6.53 -0.32
N PRO A 44 -0.64 -5.45 -0.57
CA PRO A 44 -1.08 -4.52 0.46
C PRO A 44 -1.97 -5.20 1.52
N ASP A 45 -2.68 -6.25 1.14
CA ASP A 45 -3.57 -6.96 2.05
C ASP A 45 -2.86 -7.89 3.02
N LEU A 46 -1.52 -8.02 2.97
CA LEU A 46 -0.72 -8.79 3.92
C LEU A 46 -0.22 -7.98 5.11
N PHE A 47 -0.22 -6.65 5.04
CA PHE A 47 0.43 -5.77 6.01
C PHE A 47 -0.54 -4.75 6.59
N ALA A 48 -0.37 -4.39 7.87
CA ALA A 48 -1.15 -3.34 8.51
C ALA A 48 -0.55 -1.97 8.19
N ARG A 49 0.77 -1.86 8.32
CA ARG A 49 1.56 -0.65 8.03
C ARG A 49 2.93 -1.03 7.48
N GLY A 50 3.69 -0.02 7.04
CA GLY A 50 5.11 -0.21 6.79
C GLY A 50 5.98 0.98 7.16
N PHE A 51 7.28 0.71 7.29
CA PHE A 51 8.30 1.70 7.64
C PHE A 51 9.51 1.62 6.72
N SER A 52 9.75 2.67 5.94
CA SER A 52 10.90 2.78 5.05
C SER A 52 11.92 3.75 5.63
N THR A 53 13.19 3.36 5.68
CA THR A 53 14.31 4.25 6.01
C THR A 53 15.23 4.39 4.80
N VAL A 54 15.53 5.62 4.39
CA VAL A 54 16.36 5.99 3.23
C VAL A 54 16.04 5.18 1.96
N GLY A 55 14.74 4.90 1.77
CA GLY A 55 14.19 4.17 0.63
C GLY A 55 13.09 4.97 -0.05
N ILE A 56 12.75 4.57 -1.28
CA ILE A 56 11.75 5.21 -2.14
C ILE A 56 10.95 4.15 -2.92
N PRO A 57 9.80 4.49 -3.53
CA PRO A 57 9.01 3.53 -4.32
C PRO A 57 9.79 2.88 -5.48
N GLY A 58 10.71 3.61 -6.12
CA GLY A 58 11.53 3.09 -7.21
C GLY A 58 10.69 2.45 -8.32
N ALA A 59 10.92 1.16 -8.59
CA ALA A 59 10.23 0.45 -9.68
C ALA A 59 8.71 0.28 -9.48
N VAL A 60 8.20 0.39 -8.24
CA VAL A 60 6.76 0.29 -7.93
C VAL A 60 6.08 1.64 -7.80
N ASP A 61 6.76 2.74 -8.17
CA ASP A 61 6.17 4.08 -8.19
C ASP A 61 4.83 4.14 -8.97
N PRO A 62 4.68 3.48 -10.14
CA PRO A 62 3.40 3.43 -10.85
C PRO A 62 2.27 2.73 -10.08
N GLN A 63 2.59 1.98 -9.01
CA GLN A 63 1.66 1.21 -8.20
C GLN A 63 1.33 1.88 -6.86
N ILE A 64 1.83 3.10 -6.60
CA ILE A 64 1.75 3.74 -5.27
C ILE A 64 0.31 3.89 -4.75
N ALA A 65 -0.68 4.03 -5.65
CA ALA A 65 -2.10 4.09 -5.30
C ALA A 65 -2.60 2.83 -4.56
N ALA A 66 -1.93 1.68 -4.73
CA ALA A 66 -2.27 0.44 -4.03
C ALA A 66 -2.04 0.52 -2.51
N LEU A 67 -1.29 1.51 -2.03
CA LEU A 67 -1.05 1.74 -0.59
C LEU A 67 -2.27 2.33 0.14
N ARG A 68 -3.40 2.55 -0.53
CA ARG A 68 -4.66 3.12 0.03
C ARG A 68 -4.97 2.65 1.45
N ASN A 69 -4.88 1.35 1.66
CA ASN A 69 -5.28 0.69 2.90
C ASN A 69 -4.10 0.35 3.83
N THR A 70 -2.86 0.67 3.43
CA THR A 70 -1.62 0.39 4.17
C THR A 70 -0.80 1.67 4.38
N PRO A 71 -1.03 2.41 5.49
CA PRO A 71 -0.25 3.60 5.80
C PRO A 71 1.24 3.30 5.92
N ILE A 72 2.07 4.23 5.47
CA ILE A 72 3.53 4.12 5.54
C ILE A 72 4.16 5.27 6.31
N MET A 73 5.18 4.97 7.12
CA MET A 73 6.12 5.95 7.63
C MET A 73 7.42 5.91 6.81
N ALA A 74 7.91 7.05 6.36
CA ALA A 74 9.17 7.16 5.62
C ALA A 74 10.14 8.09 6.35
N TRP A 75 11.36 7.63 6.60
CA TRP A 75 12.47 8.47 7.07
C TRP A 75 13.47 8.61 5.94
N ASN A 76 13.83 9.84 5.60
CA ASN A 76 14.82 10.14 4.57
C ASN A 76 15.77 11.23 5.05
N ASP A 77 16.94 11.31 4.42
CA ASP A 77 18.01 12.21 4.82
C ASP A 77 18.29 13.23 3.69
N VAL A 78 18.46 14.50 4.04
CA VAL A 78 18.79 15.55 3.06
C VAL A 78 20.17 15.32 2.45
N GLY A 79 21.12 14.83 3.24
CA GLY A 79 22.50 14.59 2.85
C GLY A 79 22.74 13.20 2.26
N ASP A 80 21.69 12.42 1.98
CA ASP A 80 21.80 11.07 1.42
C ASP A 80 22.54 11.08 0.07
N GLU A 81 23.71 10.46 0.04
CA GLU A 81 24.58 10.38 -1.12
C GLU A 81 24.24 9.23 -2.09
N LEU A 82 23.37 8.29 -1.68
CA LEU A 82 23.01 7.10 -2.46
C LEU A 82 21.59 7.16 -3.03
N VAL A 83 20.63 7.64 -2.24
CA VAL A 83 19.23 7.82 -2.62
C VAL A 83 18.92 9.30 -2.62
N ARG A 84 18.98 9.88 -3.82
CA ARG A 84 18.85 11.34 -3.97
C ARG A 84 17.53 11.86 -3.39
N ILE A 85 17.64 12.92 -2.61
CA ILE A 85 16.52 13.60 -1.94
C ILE A 85 15.38 14.01 -2.88
N ASP A 86 15.66 14.37 -4.14
CA ASP A 86 14.61 14.73 -5.10
C ASP A 86 13.64 13.58 -5.39
N GLN A 87 14.08 12.33 -5.22
CA GLN A 87 13.23 11.16 -5.43
C GLN A 87 12.30 10.88 -4.23
N SER A 88 12.78 11.04 -3.00
CA SER A 88 11.94 10.89 -1.79
C SER A 88 10.94 12.04 -1.67
N GLU A 89 11.35 13.27 -1.97
CA GLU A 89 10.46 14.43 -2.08
C GLU A 89 9.34 14.18 -3.10
N ALA A 90 9.69 13.66 -4.28
CA ALA A 90 8.69 13.37 -5.30
C ALA A 90 7.78 12.19 -4.89
N ALA A 91 8.27 11.24 -4.11
CA ALA A 91 7.45 10.15 -3.56
C ALA A 91 6.43 10.68 -2.54
N GLU A 92 6.83 11.59 -1.65
CA GLU A 92 5.91 12.27 -0.72
C GLU A 92 4.81 13.03 -1.48
N GLN A 93 5.19 13.83 -2.48
CA GLN A 93 4.23 14.56 -3.31
C GLN A 93 3.24 13.64 -4.02
N ARG A 94 3.68 12.46 -4.48
CA ARG A 94 2.79 11.46 -5.11
C ARG A 94 1.87 10.79 -4.10
N LEU A 95 2.34 10.46 -2.90
CA LEU A 95 1.49 9.97 -1.81
C LEU A 95 0.41 10.99 -1.46
N ALA A 96 0.81 12.26 -1.32
CA ALA A 96 -0.08 13.38 -1.05
C ALA A 96 -1.13 13.56 -2.16
N ALA A 97 -0.69 13.62 -3.43
CA ALA A 97 -1.56 13.80 -4.59
C ALA A 97 -2.53 12.64 -4.80
N ALA A 98 -2.15 11.41 -4.44
CA ALA A 98 -3.03 10.25 -4.43
C ALA A 98 -3.99 10.22 -3.22
N GLY A 99 -3.93 11.21 -2.34
CA GLY A 99 -4.76 11.29 -1.14
C GLY A 99 -4.45 10.20 -0.11
N LEU A 100 -3.24 9.63 -0.12
CA LEU A 100 -2.88 8.49 0.73
C LEU A 100 -2.47 8.94 2.14
N ARG A 101 -2.55 7.99 3.08
CA ARG A 101 -2.13 8.19 4.47
C ARG A 101 -0.65 7.89 4.62
N PHE A 102 0.11 8.85 5.11
CA PHE A 102 1.54 8.69 5.34
C PHE A 102 2.05 9.60 6.46
N THR A 103 3.21 9.24 6.99
CA THR A 103 4.05 10.10 7.82
C THR A 103 5.45 10.10 7.24
N GLU A 104 6.06 11.26 7.06
CA GLU A 104 7.41 11.37 6.52
C GLU A 104 8.24 12.30 7.40
N TRP A 105 9.44 11.85 7.76
CA TRP A 105 10.43 12.64 8.50
C TRP A 105 11.67 12.79 7.63
N LEU A 106 11.99 14.05 7.34
CA LEU A 106 13.17 14.43 6.58
C LEU A 106 14.24 14.98 7.54
N PHE A 107 15.31 14.22 7.75
CA PHE A 107 16.42 14.62 8.61
C PHE A 107 17.39 15.53 7.86
N VAL A 108 17.63 16.71 8.43
CA VAL A 108 18.29 17.82 7.70
C VAL A 108 19.82 17.84 7.81
N ALA A 109 20.40 17.01 8.68
CA ALA A 109 21.84 16.97 8.98
C ALA A 109 22.36 15.53 9.05
N SER A 110 21.91 14.69 8.13
CA SER A 110 22.16 13.26 8.11
C SER A 110 22.56 12.79 6.71
N ASP A 111 23.41 11.78 6.66
CA ASP A 111 23.80 11.05 5.45
C ASP A 111 23.15 9.66 5.43
N HIS A 112 23.37 8.88 4.37
CA HIS A 112 22.67 7.62 4.13
C HIS A 112 22.82 6.58 5.25
N LEU A 113 23.86 6.67 6.10
CA LEU A 113 24.11 5.71 7.19
C LEU A 113 23.85 6.29 8.58
N THR A 114 23.63 7.61 8.68
CA THR A 114 23.49 8.28 9.98
C THR A 114 22.32 7.72 10.78
N LEU A 115 21.17 7.44 10.14
CA LEU A 115 20.01 6.86 10.85
C LEU A 115 20.28 5.43 11.34
N ALA A 116 21.00 4.62 10.55
CA ALA A 116 21.41 3.28 10.96
C ALA A 116 22.34 3.30 12.17
N THR A 117 23.32 4.20 12.19
CA THR A 117 24.27 4.30 13.31
C THR A 117 23.68 5.04 14.51
N ASN A 118 22.63 5.85 14.32
CA ASN A 118 21.90 6.47 15.42
C ASN A 118 21.17 5.44 16.29
N ASP A 119 20.68 4.34 15.69
CA ASP A 119 20.05 3.22 16.41
C ASP A 119 18.92 3.66 17.35
N GLU A 120 18.05 4.54 16.85
CA GLU A 120 16.86 5.00 17.57
C GLU A 120 15.64 4.93 16.64
N TYR A 121 14.86 3.87 16.80
CA TYR A 121 13.68 3.57 15.98
C TYR A 121 12.39 3.54 16.79
N GLY A 122 12.41 3.98 18.05
CA GLY A 122 11.26 3.98 18.96
C GLY A 122 10.00 4.61 18.36
N PRO A 123 10.09 5.81 17.72
CA PRO A 123 8.92 6.40 17.08
C PRO A 123 8.39 5.58 15.89
N ALA A 124 9.27 4.98 15.09
CA ALA A 124 8.85 4.10 13.99
C ALA A 124 8.19 2.82 14.51
N ALA A 125 8.73 2.22 15.58
CA ALA A 125 8.10 1.08 16.25
C ALA A 125 6.72 1.44 16.83
N SER A 126 6.57 2.64 17.39
CA SER A 126 5.27 3.16 17.86
C SER A 126 4.30 3.41 16.70
N PHE A 127 4.78 3.86 15.55
CA PHE A 127 3.96 4.06 14.35
C PHE A 127 3.40 2.72 13.83
N LEU A 128 4.22 1.66 13.76
CA LEU A 128 3.76 0.32 13.40
C LEU A 128 2.77 -0.19 14.46
N GLY A 129 3.22 -0.25 15.71
CA GLY A 129 2.38 -0.48 16.88
C GLY A 129 1.65 -1.82 16.84
N THR A 130 0.36 -1.80 17.21
CA THR A 130 -0.52 -2.98 17.31
C THR A 130 -1.61 -2.98 16.23
N ALA A 131 -1.39 -2.24 15.14
CA ALA A 131 -2.36 -2.17 14.05
C ALA A 131 -2.57 -3.55 13.43
N LEU A 132 -3.83 -3.89 13.17
CA LEU A 132 -4.18 -5.12 12.50
C LEU A 132 -4.43 -4.88 11.01
N VAL A 133 -4.11 -5.88 10.21
CA VAL A 133 -4.35 -5.90 8.77
C VAL A 133 -5.85 -5.81 8.52
N ASN A 134 -6.29 -4.76 7.82
CA ASN A 134 -7.68 -4.69 7.38
C ASN A 134 -7.87 -5.53 6.11
N ARG A 135 -8.27 -6.79 6.27
CA ARG A 135 -8.49 -7.71 5.14
C ARG A 135 -9.69 -7.35 4.26
N ASN A 136 -10.64 -6.54 4.77
CA ASN A 136 -11.90 -6.24 4.08
C ASN A 136 -12.22 -4.73 4.14
N PRO A 137 -11.40 -3.87 3.52
CA PRO A 137 -11.68 -2.45 3.44
C PRO A 137 -12.89 -2.19 2.52
N ALA A 138 -13.63 -1.11 2.78
CA ALA A 138 -14.78 -0.73 1.95
C ALA A 138 -14.38 -0.29 0.53
N HIS A 139 -13.14 0.17 0.36
CA HIS A 139 -12.61 0.69 -0.90
C HIS A 139 -11.22 0.10 -1.17
N VAL A 140 -11.07 -0.58 -2.30
CA VAL A 140 -9.82 -1.17 -2.76
C VAL A 140 -9.37 -0.47 -4.03
N THR A 141 -8.22 0.19 -3.98
CA THR A 141 -7.46 0.59 -5.18
C THR A 141 -6.31 -0.40 -5.32
N TYR A 142 -6.23 -1.12 -6.44
CA TYR A 142 -5.18 -2.09 -6.70
C TYR A 142 -4.58 -1.88 -8.09
N VAL A 143 -3.25 -1.88 -8.17
CA VAL A 143 -2.51 -1.63 -9.40
C VAL A 143 -1.65 -2.85 -9.72
N VAL A 144 -1.96 -3.53 -10.82
CA VAL A 144 -1.20 -4.68 -11.31
C VAL A 144 -0.15 -4.25 -12.33
N GLN A 145 1.01 -4.91 -12.28
CA GLN A 145 2.10 -4.71 -13.23
C GLN A 145 2.76 -6.06 -13.55
N PRO A 146 2.26 -6.79 -14.55
CA PRO A 146 2.74 -8.15 -14.85
C PRO A 146 4.24 -8.24 -15.17
N SER A 147 4.85 -7.15 -15.64
CA SER A 147 6.30 -7.08 -15.88
C SER A 147 7.15 -7.18 -14.60
N GLN A 148 6.54 -7.02 -13.41
CA GLN A 148 7.18 -7.17 -12.10
C GLN A 148 6.94 -8.56 -11.47
N ASP A 149 6.12 -9.41 -12.10
CA ASP A 149 5.83 -10.76 -11.62
C ASP A 149 6.94 -11.75 -12.00
N ALA A 150 7.09 -12.81 -11.21
CA ALA A 150 7.81 -14.01 -11.64
C ALA A 150 6.99 -15.26 -11.33
N GLY A 151 6.19 -15.65 -12.33
CA GLY A 151 5.37 -16.86 -12.26
C GLY A 151 6.18 -18.14 -12.00
N SER A 152 7.44 -18.22 -12.42
CA SER A 152 8.30 -19.39 -12.14
C SER A 152 8.61 -19.60 -10.65
N TYR A 153 8.38 -18.58 -9.82
CA TYR A 153 8.54 -18.64 -8.36
C TYR A 153 7.21 -18.41 -7.63
N SER A 154 6.07 -18.48 -8.34
CA SER A 154 4.74 -18.20 -7.79
C SER A 154 4.60 -16.80 -7.15
N VAL A 155 5.44 -15.84 -7.55
CA VAL A 155 5.38 -14.43 -7.12
C VAL A 155 4.60 -13.64 -8.15
N VAL A 156 3.28 -13.66 -8.02
CA VAL A 156 2.34 -13.00 -8.93
C VAL A 156 1.41 -12.10 -8.12
N ALA A 157 1.46 -10.80 -8.38
CA ALA A 157 0.67 -9.79 -7.67
C ALA A 157 -0.58 -9.43 -8.51
N ASN A 158 -1.59 -10.31 -8.45
CA ASN A 158 -2.85 -10.17 -9.19
C ASN A 158 -4.09 -10.25 -8.30
N HIS A 159 -3.93 -10.08 -7.00
CA HIS A 159 -5.00 -10.11 -6.01
C HIS A 159 -4.63 -9.27 -4.79
N ALA A 160 -5.64 -8.70 -4.16
CA ALA A 160 -5.54 -8.05 -2.87
C ALA A 160 -6.94 -7.90 -2.26
N TYR A 161 -7.06 -8.12 -0.95
CA TYR A 161 -8.31 -7.98 -0.21
C TYR A 161 -9.36 -8.92 -0.80
N TRP A 162 -10.54 -8.40 -1.14
CA TRP A 162 -11.65 -9.13 -1.77
C TRP A 162 -11.62 -9.08 -3.30
N LEU A 163 -10.53 -8.57 -3.90
CA LEU A 163 -10.26 -8.62 -5.33
C LEU A 163 -9.25 -9.71 -5.67
N SER A 164 -9.52 -10.48 -6.72
CA SER A 164 -8.61 -11.51 -7.23
C SER A 164 -8.68 -11.61 -8.74
N ASN A 165 -7.73 -12.33 -9.35
CA ASN A 165 -7.65 -12.52 -10.80
C ASN A 165 -7.75 -11.18 -11.56
N VAL A 166 -7.01 -10.17 -11.08
CA VAL A 166 -6.95 -8.84 -11.68
C VAL A 166 -5.98 -8.90 -12.85
N LEU A 167 -6.51 -8.96 -14.07
CA LEU A 167 -5.73 -9.15 -15.29
C LEU A 167 -5.74 -7.91 -16.16
N VAL A 168 -4.60 -7.60 -16.80
CA VAL A 168 -4.53 -6.49 -17.75
C VAL A 168 -5.11 -6.87 -19.11
N ARG A 169 -5.60 -5.89 -19.87
CA ARG A 169 -5.94 -6.08 -21.30
C ARG A 169 -4.69 -6.08 -22.17
N ASN A 170 -3.81 -5.11 -21.95
CA ASN A 170 -2.60 -4.93 -22.72
C ASN A 170 -1.38 -4.95 -21.80
N ALA A 171 -0.61 -6.04 -21.87
CA ALA A 171 0.62 -6.21 -21.09
C ALA A 171 1.78 -5.33 -21.57
N SER A 172 1.67 -4.69 -22.74
CA SER A 172 2.64 -3.71 -23.23
C SER A 172 2.49 -2.35 -22.54
N VAL A 173 1.35 -2.09 -21.89
CA VAL A 173 1.17 -0.92 -21.00
C VAL A 173 1.74 -1.28 -19.63
N SER A 174 2.40 -0.32 -18.96
CA SER A 174 3.14 -0.57 -17.73
C SER A 174 2.26 -1.07 -16.58
N THR A 175 1.00 -0.63 -16.47
CA THR A 175 0.12 -1.01 -15.37
C THR A 175 -1.34 -1.19 -15.80
N GLY A 176 -2.12 -1.85 -14.96
CA GLY A 176 -3.58 -1.77 -14.95
C GLY A 176 -4.09 -1.46 -13.54
N THR A 177 -5.16 -0.68 -13.44
CA THR A 177 -5.71 -0.22 -12.16
C THR A 177 -7.15 -0.66 -12.03
N ALA A 178 -7.47 -1.29 -10.89
CA ALA A 178 -8.84 -1.57 -10.45
C ALA A 178 -9.09 -0.79 -9.17
N ASP A 179 -10.05 0.13 -9.20
CA ASP A 179 -10.49 0.94 -8.08
C ASP A 179 -11.96 0.60 -7.82
N VAL A 180 -12.24 -0.01 -6.67
CA VAL A 180 -13.51 -0.68 -6.39
C VAL A 180 -13.99 -0.33 -4.99
N ARG A 181 -15.13 0.33 -4.90
CA ARG A 181 -15.80 0.65 -3.64
C ARG A 181 -17.09 -0.15 -3.49
N SER A 182 -17.28 -0.72 -2.32
CA SER A 182 -18.53 -1.37 -1.95
C SER A 182 -19.37 -0.49 -1.05
N GLU A 183 -20.59 -0.20 -1.49
CA GLU A 183 -21.61 0.47 -0.68
C GLU A 183 -22.21 -0.48 0.38
N GLY A 184 -21.88 -1.77 0.32
CA GLY A 184 -22.31 -2.79 1.29
C GLY A 184 -21.75 -2.56 2.70
N PHE A 185 -20.68 -1.77 2.82
CA PHE A 185 -20.10 -1.41 4.11
C PHE A 185 -20.83 -0.23 4.80
N GLY A 186 -21.63 0.55 4.06
CA GLY A 186 -22.33 1.71 4.61
C GLY A 186 -21.40 2.86 5.03
N PHE A 187 -20.28 3.02 4.32
CA PHE A 187 -19.37 4.15 4.51
C PHE A 187 -19.06 4.83 3.19
N ALA A 188 -19.11 6.16 3.19
CA ALA A 188 -18.53 6.99 2.15
C ALA A 188 -17.00 6.86 2.17
N ASP A 189 -16.39 7.14 1.02
CA ASP A 189 -14.94 7.19 0.92
C ASP A 189 -14.38 8.38 1.73
N PRO A 190 -13.45 8.17 2.67
CA PRO A 190 -12.91 9.25 3.49
C PRO A 190 -12.11 10.25 2.65
N SER A 191 -12.31 11.55 2.90
CA SER A 191 -11.50 12.59 2.29
C SER A 191 -10.15 12.74 2.99
N ALA A 192 -9.08 12.95 2.22
CA ALA A 192 -7.80 13.36 2.76
C ALA A 192 -7.89 14.73 3.44
N LEU A 193 -7.21 14.88 4.58
CA LEU A 193 -7.19 16.13 5.37
C LEU A 193 -6.18 17.16 4.86
N GLY A 194 -5.46 16.84 3.78
CA GLY A 194 -4.32 17.61 3.29
C GLY A 194 -3.05 17.36 4.11
N VAL A 195 -1.91 17.70 3.51
CA VAL A 195 -0.60 17.54 4.14
C VAL A 195 -0.42 18.58 5.24
N LYS A 196 -0.06 18.13 6.43
CA LYS A 196 0.38 18.96 7.55
C LYS A 196 1.89 18.91 7.65
N GLN A 197 2.49 20.07 7.88
CA GLN A 197 3.93 20.19 8.08
C GLN A 197 4.25 20.49 9.54
N GLY A 198 5.40 20.00 10.00
CA GLY A 198 5.92 20.22 11.33
C GLY A 198 7.44 20.13 11.35
N VAL A 199 8.01 20.37 12.52
CA VAL A 199 9.43 20.18 12.80
C VAL A 199 9.57 19.47 14.14
N GLY A 200 10.61 18.67 14.29
CA GLY A 200 10.89 17.96 15.53
C GLY A 200 12.36 17.59 15.64
N ALA A 201 12.68 16.85 16.68
CA ALA A 201 13.98 16.22 16.83
C ALA A 201 13.79 14.79 17.35
N LEU A 202 14.46 13.84 16.72
CA LEU A 202 14.59 12.49 17.24
C LEU A 202 15.55 12.56 18.42
N MET A 203 15.03 12.28 19.60
CA MET A 203 15.79 12.28 20.85
C MET A 203 16.23 10.85 21.17
N GLY A 204 17.44 10.69 21.69
CA GLY A 204 18.03 9.38 21.96
C GLY A 204 19.07 9.00 20.91
N GLY A 205 19.38 7.70 20.85
CA GLY A 205 20.37 7.17 19.93
C GLY A 205 21.81 7.62 20.18
N ASN A 206 22.69 7.25 19.26
CA ASN A 206 24.14 7.45 19.36
C ASN A 206 24.62 8.83 18.87
N HIS A 207 23.78 9.61 18.16
CA HIS A 207 24.19 10.88 17.54
C HIS A 207 23.64 12.11 18.26
N GLY A 208 22.95 11.94 19.39
CA GLY A 208 22.26 13.02 20.10
C GLY A 208 21.00 13.48 19.35
N PRO A 209 20.41 14.63 19.71
CA PRO A 209 19.19 15.12 19.08
C PRO A 209 19.35 15.34 17.56
N MET A 210 18.56 14.63 16.75
CA MET A 210 18.57 14.75 15.30
C MET A 210 17.34 15.51 14.80
N PRO A 211 17.48 16.77 14.33
CA PRO A 211 16.34 17.55 13.86
C PRO A 211 15.77 17.01 12.54
N TYR A 212 14.45 17.04 12.41
CA TYR A 212 13.73 16.65 11.21
C TYR A 212 12.59 17.62 10.88
N ILE A 213 12.23 17.67 9.60
CA ILE A 213 10.97 18.23 9.11
C ILE A 213 9.99 17.07 8.99
N SER A 214 8.75 17.23 9.48
CA SER A 214 7.71 16.20 9.34
C SER A 214 6.64 16.63 8.36
N ARG A 215 6.20 15.70 7.51
CA ARG A 215 4.99 15.81 6.69
C ARG A 215 4.07 14.65 6.99
N GLU A 216 2.80 14.93 7.23
CA GLU A 216 1.80 13.89 7.47
C GLU A 216 0.52 14.17 6.70
N GLN A 217 -0.12 13.11 6.22
CA GLN A 217 -1.48 13.17 5.70
C GLN A 217 -2.27 12.02 6.29
N ASP A 218 -3.48 12.33 6.76
CA ASP A 218 -4.45 11.32 7.20
C ASP A 218 -5.82 11.61 6.57
N TRP A 219 -6.77 10.71 6.79
CA TRP A 219 -8.15 10.86 6.37
C TRP A 219 -9.03 11.39 7.49
N GLY A 220 -10.08 12.11 7.11
CA GLY A 220 -11.17 12.44 8.01
C GLY A 220 -11.96 11.19 8.43
N PRO A 221 -12.89 11.33 9.39
CA PRO A 221 -13.78 10.23 9.73
C PRO A 221 -14.61 9.81 8.52
N ALA A 222 -14.70 8.50 8.28
CA ALA A 222 -15.58 7.94 7.27
C ALA A 222 -17.04 8.28 7.61
N GLN A 223 -17.75 8.95 6.71
CA GLN A 223 -19.16 9.27 6.92
C GLN A 223 -20.01 8.02 6.67
N THR A 224 -20.98 7.75 7.55
CA THR A 224 -21.92 6.65 7.37
C THR A 224 -22.87 6.95 6.21
N THR A 225 -23.06 5.98 5.32
CA THR A 225 -24.02 6.00 4.22
C THR A 225 -25.01 4.85 4.36
N PRO A 226 -26.19 4.91 3.71
CA PRO A 226 -27.06 3.75 3.64
C PRO A 226 -26.32 2.57 3.02
N VAL A 227 -26.39 1.40 3.66
CA VAL A 227 -25.89 0.14 3.09
C VAL A 227 -26.67 -0.17 1.82
N ARG A 228 -25.96 -0.45 0.73
CA ARG A 228 -26.56 -0.85 -0.55
C ARG A 228 -25.80 -2.02 -1.16
N ASP A 229 -26.54 -2.86 -1.86
CA ASP A 229 -25.99 -3.95 -2.65
C ASP A 229 -25.46 -3.40 -4.01
N GLU A 230 -24.44 -2.55 -3.93
CA GLU A 230 -23.87 -1.81 -5.05
C GLU A 230 -22.34 -1.80 -5.01
N LEU A 231 -21.72 -1.92 -6.18
CA LEU A 231 -20.28 -1.78 -6.39
C LEU A 231 -20.01 -0.65 -7.40
N ASP A 232 -19.23 0.34 -6.97
CA ASP A 232 -18.66 1.34 -7.87
C ASP A 232 -17.29 0.84 -8.34
N ILE A 233 -17.10 0.76 -9.65
CA ILE A 233 -15.90 0.20 -10.27
C ILE A 233 -15.33 1.22 -11.26
N ILE A 234 -14.08 1.63 -11.05
CA ILE A 234 -13.28 2.35 -12.02
C ILE A 234 -12.10 1.45 -12.41
N ALA A 235 -12.00 1.13 -13.70
CA ALA A 235 -11.00 0.19 -14.20
C ALA A 235 -10.26 0.73 -15.41
N THR A 236 -8.93 0.82 -15.32
CA THR A 236 -8.03 1.23 -16.40
C THR A 236 -7.15 0.08 -16.84
N ASN A 237 -7.16 -0.26 -18.14
CA ASN A 237 -6.38 -1.38 -18.71
C ASN A 237 -6.67 -2.75 -18.04
N ILE A 238 -7.84 -3.00 -17.46
CA ILE A 238 -8.20 -4.28 -16.82
C ILE A 238 -9.13 -5.11 -17.72
N SER A 239 -8.73 -6.34 -18.05
CA SER A 239 -9.55 -7.27 -18.84
C SER A 239 -10.50 -8.07 -17.97
N THR A 240 -10.06 -8.47 -16.79
CA THR A 240 -10.81 -9.33 -15.87
C THR A 240 -10.54 -8.93 -14.43
N LEU A 241 -11.59 -9.00 -13.62
CA LEU A 241 -11.57 -8.78 -12.18
C LEU A 241 -12.54 -9.77 -11.51
N THR A 242 -12.08 -10.46 -10.46
CA THR A 242 -12.94 -11.32 -9.63
C THR A 242 -13.15 -10.70 -8.26
N ILE A 243 -14.39 -10.72 -7.79
CA ILE A 243 -14.85 -10.13 -6.53
C ILE A 243 -15.38 -11.25 -5.62
N ASP A 244 -14.96 -11.25 -4.36
CA ASP A 244 -15.57 -12.04 -3.28
C ASP A 244 -16.77 -11.25 -2.71
N PRO A 245 -18.02 -11.66 -2.98
CA PRO A 245 -19.20 -10.88 -2.59
C PRO A 245 -19.35 -10.81 -1.06
N GLN A 246 -19.04 -11.89 -0.33
CA GLN A 246 -19.19 -11.92 1.13
C GLN A 246 -18.22 -10.95 1.79
N ARG A 247 -16.96 -10.95 1.37
CA ARG A 247 -15.93 -10.05 1.89
C ARG A 247 -16.17 -8.60 1.44
N ALA A 248 -16.74 -8.40 0.26
CA ALA A 248 -17.18 -7.11 -0.23
C ALA A 248 -18.54 -6.65 0.34
N ARG A 249 -19.21 -7.44 1.19
CA ARG A 249 -20.52 -7.11 1.80
C ARG A 249 -21.67 -6.89 0.80
N VAL A 250 -21.66 -7.62 -0.31
CA VAL A 250 -22.72 -7.62 -1.34
C VAL A 250 -23.25 -9.04 -1.56
N ASP A 251 -24.36 -9.19 -2.29
CA ASP A 251 -24.92 -10.50 -2.67
C ASP A 251 -24.97 -10.71 -4.19
N CYS A 252 -25.61 -11.78 -4.65
CA CYS A 252 -25.66 -12.12 -6.08
C CYS A 252 -26.59 -11.21 -6.90
N SER A 253 -27.32 -10.30 -6.25
CA SER A 253 -28.22 -9.31 -6.84
C SER A 253 -27.52 -7.95 -7.02
N VAL A 254 -26.21 -7.89 -6.74
CA VAL A 254 -25.41 -6.66 -6.73
C VAL A 254 -25.57 -5.87 -8.02
N ARG A 255 -25.77 -4.55 -7.86
CA ARG A 255 -25.75 -3.61 -8.98
C ARG A 255 -24.36 -3.02 -9.16
N PHE A 256 -23.99 -2.78 -10.41
CA PHE A 256 -22.68 -2.24 -10.75
C PHE A 256 -22.78 -0.84 -11.34
N HIS A 257 -21.94 0.08 -10.87
CA HIS A 257 -21.66 1.34 -11.52
C HIS A 257 -20.23 1.30 -12.07
N VAL A 258 -20.09 0.97 -13.35
CA VAL A 258 -18.78 0.71 -13.97
C VAL A 258 -18.36 1.86 -14.88
N THR A 259 -17.15 2.35 -14.66
CA THR A 259 -16.41 3.23 -15.58
C THR A 259 -15.13 2.51 -16.00
N THR A 260 -14.97 2.26 -17.30
CA THR A 260 -13.76 1.63 -17.82
C THR A 260 -13.39 2.16 -19.20
N ASP A 261 -12.09 2.16 -19.52
CA ASP A 261 -11.49 2.58 -20.80
C ASP A 261 -11.55 1.50 -21.89
N GLY A 262 -12.11 0.33 -21.61
CA GLY A 262 -12.30 -0.75 -22.58
C GLY A 262 -13.06 -1.94 -21.99
N PRO A 263 -13.25 -3.04 -22.74
CA PRO A 263 -14.03 -4.17 -22.27
C PRO A 263 -13.55 -4.72 -20.92
N LEU A 264 -14.48 -4.92 -19.99
CA LEU A 264 -14.20 -5.44 -18.65
C LEU A 264 -15.10 -6.63 -18.35
N THR A 265 -14.49 -7.74 -17.93
CA THR A 265 -15.23 -8.87 -17.34
C THR A 265 -15.12 -8.84 -15.83
N VAL A 266 -16.25 -8.73 -15.15
CA VAL A 266 -16.35 -8.82 -13.69
C VAL A 266 -16.95 -10.17 -13.32
N ILE A 267 -16.24 -10.94 -12.49
CA ILE A 267 -16.70 -12.23 -11.98
C ILE A 267 -17.03 -12.05 -10.50
N VAL A 268 -18.26 -12.34 -10.10
CA VAL A 268 -18.65 -12.40 -8.69
C VAL A 268 -18.67 -13.86 -8.26
N THR A 269 -17.76 -14.21 -7.34
CA THR A 269 -17.53 -15.60 -6.92
C THR A 269 -18.83 -16.23 -6.41
N GLY A 270 -19.24 -17.34 -7.04
CA GLY A 270 -20.47 -18.06 -6.68
C GLY A 270 -21.78 -17.44 -7.20
N CYS A 271 -21.73 -16.28 -7.85
CA CYS A 271 -22.93 -15.58 -8.36
C CYS A 271 -23.00 -15.58 -9.88
N GLY A 272 -21.98 -15.07 -10.58
CA GLY A 272 -22.03 -14.95 -12.03
C GLY A 272 -20.90 -14.14 -12.65
N THR A 273 -20.94 -14.03 -13.98
CA THR A 273 -20.00 -13.27 -14.80
C THR A 273 -20.75 -12.16 -15.54
N TYR A 274 -20.21 -10.95 -15.50
CA TYR A 274 -20.79 -9.73 -16.04
C TYR A 274 -19.79 -9.08 -17.00
N HIS A 275 -20.29 -8.50 -18.09
CA HIS A 275 -19.48 -7.87 -19.13
C HIS A 275 -19.89 -6.42 -19.31
N PHE A 276 -18.91 -5.51 -19.33
CA PHE A 276 -19.07 -4.06 -19.47
C PHE A 276 -18.18 -3.53 -20.60
#